data_AF-A0A7R9Q467-F1
#
_entry.id   AF-A0A7R9Q467-F1
#
_cell.length_a   1.000
_cell.length_b   1.000
_cell.length_c   1.000
_cell.angle_alpha   90.00
_cell.angle_beta   90.00
_cell.angle_gamma   90.00
#
_symmetry.space_group_name_H-M   'P 1'
#
loop_
_entity.id
_entity.type
_entity.pdbx_description
1 polymer ?
#
loop_
_entity_poly.entity_id
_entity_poly.type
_entity_poly.pdbx_seq_one_letter_code
_entity_poly.pdbx_strand_id
1 'polypeptide(L)'
;MKWADVYHAYQVIKAHGIPDENIVVMHYDDIAQHPNNPDKGIVVNRVGGPDVYKGVPKHYIGKEVTPQNFLKVLQGDATLKAQGKKVIESGPNDRVFVYLDDHGADEIVAFPNGDLLHAKDLNQAFKDMNTKKQFNHLVFYLAACEAGSMFAKLLPNDINVYAVSATKPDELGWKANSEWKKYNTWLAVYFAVTWLENSETADLTKESVETQFQYIKERNNFTMDGELHWQHAQEYGDLTIANKAHVSEYMGDKKVQFDAATVAPTGFSLSRDAAINIVRKQIETTDDFAAKQQ
;
A
#
# COMPACT_ATOMS: atom_id res chain seq x y z
N MET A 1 -1.30 11.49 6.19
CA MET A 1 -0.65 11.43 4.86
C MET A 1 -1.08 10.17 4.14
N LYS A 2 -2.12 10.22 3.29
CA LYS A 2 -2.69 9.00 2.68
C LYS A 2 -1.80 8.33 1.60
N TRP A 3 -0.93 9.09 0.93
CA TRP A 3 -0.14 8.59 -0.22
C TRP A 3 1.30 8.20 0.13
N ALA A 4 1.74 8.39 1.38
CA ALA A 4 3.11 8.13 1.78
C ALA A 4 3.52 6.66 1.59
N ASP A 5 2.58 5.73 1.80
CA ASP A 5 2.81 4.29 1.61
C ASP A 5 3.05 3.96 0.12
N VAL A 6 2.26 4.53 -0.79
CA VAL A 6 2.44 4.39 -2.25
C VAL A 6 3.78 4.97 -2.71
N TYR A 7 4.16 6.12 -2.17
CA TYR A 7 5.44 6.76 -2.46
C TYR A 7 6.61 5.91 -1.98
N HIS A 8 6.53 5.37 -0.77
CA HIS A 8 7.55 4.49 -0.24
C HIS A 8 7.68 3.19 -1.04
N ALA A 9 6.55 2.58 -1.42
CA ALA A 9 6.54 1.42 -2.32
C ALA A 9 7.24 1.73 -3.65
N TYR A 10 7.00 2.90 -4.26
CA TYR A 10 7.73 3.31 -5.46
C TYR A 10 9.25 3.38 -5.21
N GLN A 11 9.70 3.98 -4.11
CA GLN A 11 11.13 4.08 -3.81
C GLN A 11 11.78 2.70 -3.65
N VAL A 12 11.14 1.78 -2.93
CA VAL A 12 11.63 0.40 -2.71
C VAL A 12 11.75 -0.34 -4.05
N ILE A 13 10.67 -0.38 -4.83
CA ILE A 13 10.62 -1.06 -6.13
C ILE A 13 11.66 -0.48 -7.11
N LYS A 14 11.78 0.85 -7.14
CA LYS A 14 12.76 1.55 -7.97
C LYS A 14 14.20 1.24 -7.55
N ALA A 15 14.47 1.23 -6.25
CA ALA A 15 15.78 0.93 -5.70
C ALA A 15 16.22 -0.48 -6.08
N HIS A 16 15.31 -1.46 -5.99
CA HIS A 16 15.54 -2.85 -6.40
C HIS A 16 15.61 -3.08 -7.91
N GLY A 17 15.55 -2.02 -8.72
CA GLY A 17 15.98 -2.04 -10.11
C GLY A 17 14.85 -2.20 -11.13
N ILE A 18 13.58 -2.20 -10.71
CA ILE A 18 12.47 -2.15 -11.67
C ILE A 18 12.50 -0.78 -12.37
N PRO A 19 12.57 -0.74 -13.72
CA PRO A 19 12.68 0.50 -14.46
C PRO A 19 11.35 1.26 -14.46
N ASP A 20 11.39 2.60 -14.58
CA ASP A 20 10.17 3.41 -14.48
C ASP A 20 9.15 3.03 -15.53
N GLU A 21 9.57 2.67 -16.74
CA GLU A 21 8.71 2.20 -17.83
C GLU A 21 7.78 1.05 -17.42
N ASN A 22 8.17 0.22 -16.45
CA ASN A 22 7.38 -0.90 -15.95
C ASN A 22 6.56 -0.57 -14.69
N ILE A 23 6.61 0.67 -14.20
CA ILE A 23 5.88 1.10 -13.01
C ILE A 23 4.77 2.07 -13.41
N VAL A 24 3.54 1.80 -12.97
CA VAL A 24 2.42 2.74 -13.04
C VAL A 24 2.07 3.17 -11.61
N VAL A 25 1.87 4.48 -11.40
CA VAL A 25 1.57 5.05 -10.09
C VAL A 25 0.31 5.89 -10.20
N MET A 26 -0.66 5.62 -9.33
CA MET A 26 -1.90 6.39 -9.19
C MET A 26 -1.94 6.98 -7.79
N HIS A 27 -1.96 8.31 -7.66
CA HIS A 27 -2.01 9.00 -6.37
C HIS A 27 -2.61 10.40 -6.54
N TYR A 28 -3.34 10.91 -5.55
CA TYR A 28 -4.05 12.18 -5.75
C TYR A 28 -3.13 13.41 -5.87
N ASP A 29 -1.90 13.32 -5.34
CA ASP A 29 -0.84 14.36 -5.42
C ASP A 29 -1.13 15.65 -4.65
N ASP A 30 -1.86 15.54 -3.53
CA ASP A 30 -2.30 16.67 -2.70
C ASP A 30 -1.51 16.84 -1.38
N ILE A 31 -0.51 15.99 -1.11
CA ILE A 31 0.19 15.99 0.20
C ILE A 31 1.45 16.84 0.20
N ALA A 32 2.33 16.68 -0.79
CA ALA A 32 3.67 17.29 -0.77
C ALA A 32 3.61 18.82 -0.64
N GLN A 33 2.64 19.46 -1.31
CA GLN A 33 2.43 20.92 -1.27
C GLN A 33 1.27 21.35 -0.37
N HIS A 34 0.64 20.41 0.36
CA HIS A 34 -0.53 20.70 1.20
C HIS A 34 -0.22 21.83 2.18
N PRO A 35 -1.11 22.83 2.41
CA PRO A 35 -0.89 23.92 3.35
C PRO A 35 -0.39 23.46 4.73
N ASN A 36 -0.96 22.37 5.25
CA ASN A 36 -0.61 21.77 6.54
C ASN A 36 0.64 20.88 6.52
N ASN A 37 1.29 20.66 5.37
CA ASN A 37 2.58 19.97 5.35
C ASN A 37 3.68 20.96 5.80
N PRO A 38 4.35 20.72 6.94
CA PRO A 38 5.42 21.58 7.43
C PRO A 38 6.65 21.58 6.51
N ASP A 39 6.91 20.46 5.81
CA ASP A 39 8.06 20.31 4.92
C ASP A 39 7.60 20.31 3.46
N LYS A 40 7.44 21.50 2.88
CA LYS A 40 6.93 21.63 1.50
C LYS A 40 7.79 20.87 0.50
N GLY A 41 7.12 20.04 -0.31
CA GLY A 41 7.77 19.21 -1.32
C GLY A 41 8.35 17.91 -0.79
N ILE A 42 8.30 17.66 0.53
CA ILE A 42 8.80 16.44 1.17
C ILE A 42 7.62 15.66 1.74
N VAL A 43 7.63 14.35 1.57
CA VAL A 43 6.69 13.44 2.25
C VAL A 43 7.49 12.33 2.90
N VAL A 44 7.17 11.99 4.14
CA VAL A 44 7.81 10.90 4.88
C VAL A 44 6.79 9.82 5.22
N ASN A 45 7.23 8.57 5.26
CA ASN A 45 6.40 7.43 5.67
C ASN A 45 6.69 6.96 7.11
N ARG A 46 7.77 7.47 7.72
CA ARG A 46 8.09 7.27 9.14
C ARG A 46 8.73 8.52 9.74
N VAL A 47 8.67 8.63 11.07
CA VAL A 47 9.29 9.73 11.83
C VAL A 47 10.80 9.72 11.59
N GLY A 48 11.36 10.86 11.18
CA GLY A 48 12.79 10.97 10.84
C GLY A 48 13.23 10.19 9.59
N GLY A 49 12.28 9.63 8.83
CA GLY A 49 12.58 8.90 7.59
C GLY A 49 12.97 9.81 6.42
N PRO A 50 13.48 9.21 5.31
CA PRO A 50 13.83 9.96 4.12
C PRO A 50 12.57 10.50 3.40
N ASP A 51 12.79 11.46 2.49
CA ASP A 51 11.75 11.89 1.55
C ASP A 51 11.41 10.74 0.59
N VAL A 52 10.15 10.30 0.62
CA VAL A 52 9.63 9.25 -0.26
C VAL A 52 8.94 9.83 -1.51
N TYR A 53 8.68 11.14 -1.58
CA TYR A 53 7.96 11.76 -2.70
C TYR A 53 8.84 12.06 -3.92
N LYS A 54 10.13 12.34 -3.71
CA LYS A 54 11.03 12.73 -4.78
C LYS A 54 11.07 11.71 -5.92
N GLY A 55 10.79 12.19 -7.13
CA GLY A 55 10.87 11.38 -8.34
C GLY A 55 9.70 10.41 -8.54
N VAL A 56 8.66 10.43 -7.69
CA VAL A 56 7.45 9.65 -7.91
C VAL A 56 6.75 10.11 -9.20
N PRO A 57 6.45 9.20 -10.15
CA PRO A 57 5.77 9.55 -11.39
C PRO A 57 4.31 9.94 -11.20
N LYS A 58 3.86 10.92 -11.98
CA LYS A 58 2.48 11.46 -11.94
C LYS A 58 1.63 10.88 -13.08
N HIS A 59 1.51 9.55 -13.17
CA HIS A 59 0.81 8.90 -14.30
C HIS A 59 -0.71 9.15 -14.26
N TYR A 60 -1.31 9.01 -13.07
CA TYR A 60 -2.71 9.34 -12.80
C TYR A 60 -2.78 10.11 -11.50
N ILE A 61 -3.20 11.36 -11.58
CA ILE A 61 -3.29 12.27 -10.42
C ILE A 61 -4.66 12.92 -10.29
N GLY A 62 -4.97 13.41 -9.08
CA GLY A 62 -6.23 14.07 -8.78
C GLY A 62 -7.45 13.24 -9.21
N LYS A 63 -8.27 13.84 -10.09
CA LYS A 63 -9.52 13.22 -10.58
C LYS A 63 -9.33 12.00 -11.48
N GLU A 64 -8.10 11.72 -11.92
CA GLU A 64 -7.82 10.53 -12.74
C GLU A 64 -7.62 9.27 -11.89
N VAL A 65 -7.52 9.42 -10.56
CA VAL A 65 -7.42 8.30 -9.61
C VAL A 65 -8.83 7.75 -9.36
N THR A 66 -9.31 6.90 -10.28
CA THR A 66 -10.63 6.29 -10.21
C THR A 66 -10.55 4.76 -10.33
N PRO A 67 -11.54 4.01 -9.80
CA PRO A 67 -11.60 2.56 -9.96
C PRO A 67 -11.58 2.13 -11.44
N GLN A 68 -12.25 2.89 -12.31
CA GLN A 68 -12.32 2.58 -13.74
C GLN A 68 -10.97 2.73 -14.41
N ASN A 69 -10.22 3.80 -14.10
CA ASN A 69 -8.87 3.96 -14.62
C ASN A 69 -7.94 2.90 -14.04
N PHE A 70 -8.05 2.57 -12.75
CA PHE A 70 -7.26 1.50 -12.13
C PHE A 70 -7.47 0.16 -12.83
N LEU A 71 -8.71 -0.27 -13.05
CA LEU A 71 -9.02 -1.52 -13.74
C LEU A 71 -8.58 -1.50 -15.22
N LYS A 72 -8.66 -0.36 -15.89
CA LYS A 72 -8.18 -0.20 -17.28
C LYS A 72 -6.65 -0.23 -17.37
N VAL A 73 -5.96 0.41 -16.43
CA VAL A 73 -4.50 0.36 -16.31
C VAL A 73 -4.05 -1.08 -16.12
N LEU A 74 -4.66 -1.77 -15.15
CA LEU A 74 -4.36 -3.14 -14.80
C LEU A 74 -4.53 -4.08 -16.01
N GLN A 75 -5.59 -3.88 -16.81
CA GLN A 75 -5.90 -4.69 -17.98
C GLN A 75 -5.22 -4.25 -19.29
N GLY A 76 -4.34 -3.24 -19.28
CA GLY A 76 -3.67 -2.77 -20.49
C GLY A 76 -4.61 -2.14 -21.52
N ASP A 77 -5.54 -1.28 -21.09
CA ASP A 77 -6.57 -0.70 -21.95
C ASP A 77 -5.99 0.09 -23.14
N ALA A 78 -6.37 -0.34 -24.35
CA ALA A 78 -5.88 0.26 -25.59
C ALA A 78 -6.35 1.71 -25.80
N THR A 79 -7.48 2.11 -25.22
CA THR A 79 -8.00 3.49 -25.35
C THR A 79 -7.17 4.45 -24.52
N LEU A 80 -6.86 4.09 -23.26
CA LEU A 80 -5.93 4.86 -22.42
C LEU A 80 -4.56 4.95 -23.08
N LYS A 81 -4.05 3.84 -23.61
CA LYS A 81 -2.77 3.83 -24.34
C LYS A 81 -2.78 4.77 -25.55
N ALA A 82 -3.85 4.75 -26.35
CA ALA A 82 -4.01 5.65 -27.50
C ALA A 82 -4.07 7.13 -27.09
N GLN A 83 -4.47 7.44 -25.85
CA GLN A 83 -4.45 8.78 -25.27
C GLN A 83 -3.08 9.16 -24.69
N GLY A 84 -2.05 8.33 -24.86
CA GLY A 84 -0.72 8.53 -24.29
C GLY A 84 -0.66 8.28 -22.78
N LYS A 85 -1.70 7.66 -22.20
CA LYS A 85 -1.69 7.26 -20.79
C LYS A 85 -0.96 5.94 -20.62
N LYS A 86 -0.25 5.83 -19.50
CA LYS A 86 0.50 4.63 -19.16
C LYS A 86 -0.42 3.54 -18.63
N VAL A 87 -0.26 2.32 -19.13
CA VAL A 87 -1.01 1.14 -18.69
C VAL A 87 -0.03 -0.02 -18.47
N ILE A 88 -0.50 -1.12 -17.88
CA ILE A 88 0.29 -2.34 -17.78
C ILE A 88 0.32 -3.01 -19.16
N GLU A 89 1.52 -3.31 -19.66
CA GLU A 89 1.76 -3.94 -20.96
C GLU A 89 2.43 -5.30 -20.82
N SER A 90 2.03 -6.06 -19.81
CA SER A 90 2.56 -7.39 -19.52
C SER A 90 1.98 -8.47 -20.45
N GLY A 91 2.78 -9.48 -20.72
CA GLY A 91 2.45 -10.66 -21.51
C GLY A 91 2.55 -11.97 -20.70
N PRO A 92 2.44 -13.13 -21.37
CA PRO A 92 2.31 -14.43 -20.72
C PRO A 92 3.53 -14.88 -19.90
N ASN A 93 4.69 -14.23 -20.07
CA ASN A 93 5.92 -14.57 -19.35
C ASN A 93 6.24 -13.56 -18.24
N ASP A 94 5.48 -12.47 -18.15
CA ASP A 94 5.76 -11.38 -17.22
C ASP A 94 5.11 -11.62 -15.87
N ARG A 95 5.67 -11.03 -14.83
CA ARG A 95 5.10 -11.04 -13.48
C ARG A 95 4.56 -9.65 -13.17
N VAL A 96 3.38 -9.60 -12.57
CA VAL A 96 2.71 -8.35 -12.20
C VAL A 96 2.64 -8.25 -10.69
N PHE A 97 3.14 -7.14 -10.14
CA PHE A 97 2.93 -6.78 -8.74
C PHE A 97 2.00 -5.58 -8.65
N VAL A 98 0.99 -5.68 -7.80
CA VAL A 98 0.05 -4.59 -7.54
C VAL A 98 0.00 -4.33 -6.05
N TYR A 99 0.16 -3.07 -5.66
CA TYR A 99 -0.07 -2.61 -4.30
C TYR A 99 -1.15 -1.52 -4.33
N LEU A 100 -2.18 -1.71 -3.50
CA LEU A 100 -3.29 -0.76 -3.33
C LEU A 100 -3.46 -0.44 -1.84
N ASP A 101 -3.56 0.85 -1.52
CA ASP A 101 -3.76 1.38 -0.16
C ASP A 101 -4.83 2.48 -0.14
N ASP A 102 -5.93 2.23 0.57
CA ASP A 102 -6.87 3.26 1.00
C ASP A 102 -7.81 2.70 2.10
N HIS A 103 -8.90 3.39 2.39
CA HIS A 103 -9.98 2.87 3.21
C HIS A 103 -10.73 1.75 2.50
N GLY A 104 -11.27 0.82 3.28
CA GLY A 104 -12.15 -0.23 2.81
C GLY A 104 -13.37 -0.40 3.69
N ALA A 105 -14.30 -1.19 3.18
CA ALA A 105 -15.42 -1.78 3.90
C ALA A 105 -15.73 -3.14 3.23
N ASP A 106 -16.79 -3.81 3.68
CA ASP A 106 -17.19 -5.11 3.13
C ASP A 106 -17.37 -5.05 1.60
N GLU A 107 -16.56 -5.84 0.90
CA GLU A 107 -16.50 -5.99 -0.56
C GLU A 107 -16.21 -4.69 -1.37
N ILE A 108 -15.67 -3.64 -0.73
CA ILE A 108 -15.31 -2.39 -1.41
C ILE A 108 -13.99 -1.78 -0.91
N VAL A 109 -13.26 -1.15 -1.83
CA VAL A 109 -12.13 -0.25 -1.54
C VAL A 109 -12.47 1.15 -2.04
N ALA A 110 -12.26 2.15 -1.18
CA ALA A 110 -12.51 3.54 -1.53
C ALA A 110 -11.44 4.06 -2.50
N PHE A 111 -11.87 4.88 -3.44
CA PHE A 111 -11.03 5.75 -4.24
C PHE A 111 -11.36 7.21 -3.91
N PRO A 112 -10.49 8.16 -4.29
CA PRO A 112 -10.79 9.58 -4.12
C PRO A 112 -12.13 10.00 -4.72
N ASN A 113 -12.68 11.11 -4.23
CA ASN A 113 -13.95 11.69 -4.69
C ASN A 113 -15.22 10.84 -4.42
N GLY A 114 -15.12 9.79 -3.59
CA GLY A 114 -16.26 8.95 -3.21
C GLY A 114 -16.55 7.80 -4.16
N ASP A 115 -15.68 7.57 -5.13
CA ASP A 115 -15.75 6.40 -6.00
C ASP A 115 -15.35 5.13 -5.24
N LEU A 116 -15.90 3.98 -5.65
CA LEU A 116 -15.68 2.69 -5.00
C LEU A 116 -15.24 1.63 -6.02
N LEU A 117 -14.19 0.90 -5.69
CA LEU A 117 -13.82 -0.33 -6.37
C LEU A 117 -14.52 -1.50 -5.69
N HIS A 118 -15.41 -2.19 -6.40
CA HIS A 118 -16.10 -3.37 -5.89
C HIS A 118 -15.26 -4.64 -6.06
N ALA A 119 -15.35 -5.54 -5.08
CA ALA A 119 -14.64 -6.82 -5.08
C ALA A 119 -14.92 -7.64 -6.35
N LYS A 120 -16.18 -7.65 -6.82
CA LYS A 120 -16.58 -8.37 -8.03
C LYS A 120 -15.86 -7.85 -9.28
N ASP A 121 -15.74 -6.54 -9.43
CA ASP A 121 -15.08 -5.94 -10.60
C ASP A 121 -13.57 -6.23 -10.58
N LEU A 122 -12.95 -6.16 -9.41
CA LEU A 122 -11.54 -6.51 -9.24
C LEU A 122 -11.27 -7.98 -9.60
N ASN A 123 -12.05 -8.91 -9.06
CA ASN A 123 -11.88 -10.33 -9.34
C ASN A 123 -12.24 -10.70 -10.78
N GLN A 124 -13.16 -9.98 -11.41
CA GLN A 124 -13.45 -10.14 -12.83
C GLN A 124 -12.26 -9.69 -13.69
N ALA A 125 -11.64 -8.56 -13.36
CA ALA A 125 -10.45 -8.09 -14.08
C ALA A 125 -9.29 -9.10 -14.01
N PHE A 126 -9.07 -9.74 -12.85
CA PHE A 126 -8.08 -10.82 -12.74
C PHE A 126 -8.38 -12.01 -13.67
N LYS A 127 -9.64 -12.45 -13.71
CA LYS A 127 -10.08 -13.54 -14.61
C LYS A 127 -9.90 -13.16 -16.07
N ASP A 128 -10.23 -11.93 -16.43
CA ASP A 128 -10.10 -11.42 -17.79
C ASP A 128 -8.63 -11.38 -18.22
N MET A 129 -7.75 -10.90 -17.34
CA MET A 129 -6.30 -10.87 -17.60
C MET A 129 -5.70 -12.26 -17.74
N ASN A 130 -6.08 -13.20 -16.87
CA ASN A 130 -5.63 -14.59 -16.99
C ASN A 130 -6.09 -15.24 -18.30
N THR A 131 -7.35 -15.01 -18.69
CA THR A 131 -7.92 -15.50 -19.96
C THR A 131 -7.16 -14.94 -21.16
N LYS A 132 -6.82 -13.65 -21.12
CA LYS A 132 -6.05 -12.94 -22.14
C LYS A 132 -4.54 -13.21 -22.08
N LYS A 133 -4.06 -14.03 -21.13
CA LYS A 133 -2.65 -14.36 -20.94
C LYS A 133 -1.76 -13.11 -20.78
N GLN A 134 -2.24 -12.14 -20.00
CA GLN A 134 -1.55 -10.88 -19.75
C GLN A 134 -0.49 -10.97 -18.64
N PHE A 135 -0.32 -12.12 -18.01
CA PHE A 135 0.74 -12.37 -17.04
C PHE A 135 1.02 -13.87 -16.96
N ASN A 136 2.23 -14.21 -16.50
CA ASN A 136 2.54 -15.52 -15.97
C ASN A 136 1.88 -15.68 -14.59
N HIS A 137 2.32 -14.88 -13.61
CA HIS A 137 1.78 -14.80 -12.25
C HIS A 137 1.52 -13.34 -11.84
N LEU A 138 0.51 -13.12 -11.00
CA LEU A 138 0.21 -11.81 -10.41
C LEU A 138 0.19 -11.89 -8.88
N VAL A 139 0.87 -10.96 -8.21
CA VAL A 139 0.84 -10.77 -6.76
C VAL A 139 0.16 -9.45 -6.43
N PHE A 140 -0.83 -9.48 -5.53
CA PHE A 140 -1.62 -8.31 -5.14
C PHE A 140 -1.57 -8.08 -3.63
N TYR A 141 -1.06 -6.93 -3.19
CA TYR A 141 -1.06 -6.51 -1.78
C TYR A 141 -2.12 -5.44 -1.57
N LEU A 142 -3.05 -5.68 -0.62
CA LEU A 142 -4.15 -4.77 -0.30
C LEU A 142 -4.09 -4.27 1.14
N ALA A 143 -3.80 -2.98 1.29
CA ALA A 143 -3.89 -2.25 2.55
C ALA A 143 -5.25 -1.53 2.65
N ALA A 144 -6.23 -2.16 3.30
CA ALA A 144 -7.53 -1.56 3.58
C ALA A 144 -8.18 -2.18 4.83
N CYS A 145 -9.18 -1.50 5.40
CA CYS A 145 -10.09 -2.15 6.34
C CYS A 145 -10.92 -3.20 5.59
N GLU A 146 -11.26 -4.30 6.25
CA GLU A 146 -12.03 -5.41 5.70
C GLU A 146 -11.43 -5.97 4.39
N ALA A 147 -10.11 -5.79 4.17
CA ALA A 147 -9.46 -6.10 2.90
C ALA A 147 -9.62 -7.57 2.47
N GLY A 148 -9.71 -8.51 3.43
CA GLY A 148 -9.98 -9.91 3.13
C GLY A 148 -11.31 -10.16 2.40
N SER A 149 -12.32 -9.28 2.58
CA SER A 149 -13.61 -9.37 1.89
C SER A 149 -13.49 -9.17 0.38
N MET A 150 -12.42 -8.50 -0.09
CA MET A 150 -12.17 -8.31 -1.52
C MET A 150 -11.83 -9.60 -2.26
N PHE A 151 -11.44 -10.66 -1.55
CA PHE A 151 -10.97 -11.91 -2.15
C PHE A 151 -11.72 -13.14 -1.62
N ALA A 152 -12.18 -13.11 -0.37
CA ALA A 152 -12.85 -14.24 0.26
C ALA A 152 -14.05 -14.71 -0.58
N LYS A 153 -14.03 -15.99 -1.00
CA LYS A 153 -15.04 -16.64 -1.85
C LYS A 153 -15.15 -16.07 -3.28
N LEU A 154 -14.32 -15.12 -3.68
CA LEU A 154 -14.35 -14.46 -4.98
C LEU A 154 -13.11 -14.78 -5.84
N LEU A 155 -11.93 -14.82 -5.23
CA LEU A 155 -10.66 -15.07 -5.91
C LEU A 155 -10.45 -16.59 -6.07
N PRO A 156 -10.49 -17.13 -7.30
CA PRO A 156 -10.20 -18.55 -7.53
C PRO A 156 -8.70 -18.82 -7.40
N ASN A 157 -8.34 -20.07 -7.13
CA ASN A 157 -6.97 -20.50 -6.87
C ASN A 157 -6.26 -21.11 -8.11
N ASP A 158 -6.87 -21.05 -9.28
CA ASP A 158 -6.41 -21.66 -10.53
C ASP A 158 -6.21 -20.63 -11.67
N ILE A 159 -6.07 -19.35 -11.32
CA ILE A 159 -5.86 -18.24 -12.28
C ILE A 159 -4.51 -17.55 -12.13
N ASN A 160 -3.54 -18.18 -11.46
CA ASN A 160 -2.19 -17.65 -11.23
C ASN A 160 -2.16 -16.27 -10.54
N VAL A 161 -3.10 -16.01 -9.64
CA VAL A 161 -3.16 -14.79 -8.84
C VAL A 161 -3.00 -15.16 -7.38
N TYR A 162 -2.05 -14.53 -6.70
CA TYR A 162 -1.86 -14.58 -5.25
C TYR A 162 -2.16 -13.21 -4.66
N ALA A 163 -2.97 -13.15 -3.61
CA ALA A 163 -3.31 -11.89 -2.95
C ALA A 163 -3.04 -11.96 -1.45
N VAL A 164 -2.52 -10.86 -0.90
CA VAL A 164 -2.36 -10.65 0.53
C VAL A 164 -3.22 -9.46 0.94
N SER A 165 -4.08 -9.66 1.93
CA SER A 165 -4.85 -8.59 2.54
C SER A 165 -4.25 -8.18 3.88
N ALA A 166 -4.35 -6.88 4.18
CA ALA A 166 -3.89 -6.34 5.45
C ALA A 166 -4.71 -6.80 6.66
N THR A 167 -5.96 -7.21 6.43
CA THR A 167 -6.91 -7.61 7.49
C THR A 167 -7.76 -8.79 7.04
N LYS A 168 -8.36 -9.49 8.00
CA LYS A 168 -9.46 -10.43 7.74
C LYS A 168 -10.75 -9.70 7.27
N PRO A 169 -11.74 -10.39 6.68
CA PRO A 169 -12.93 -9.75 6.09
C PRO A 169 -13.76 -8.90 7.06
N ASP A 170 -13.69 -9.15 8.36
CA ASP A 170 -14.47 -8.50 9.42
C ASP A 170 -13.58 -7.65 10.37
N GLU A 171 -12.42 -7.18 9.89
CA GLU A 171 -11.43 -6.47 10.70
C GLU A 171 -11.01 -5.12 10.11
N LEU A 172 -10.80 -4.16 11.00
CA LEU A 172 -10.28 -2.83 10.67
C LEU A 172 -8.76 -2.83 10.56
N GLY A 173 -8.23 -2.04 9.63
CA GLY A 173 -6.79 -1.82 9.50
C GLY A 173 -6.27 -0.78 10.48
N TRP A 174 -4.96 -0.79 10.73
CA TRP A 174 -4.30 0.16 11.63
C TRP A 174 -3.45 1.18 10.89
N LYS A 175 -3.44 2.41 11.40
CA LYS A 175 -2.45 3.43 11.08
C LYS A 175 -1.27 3.32 12.02
N ALA A 176 -0.09 3.65 11.52
CA ALA A 176 1.16 3.68 12.26
C ALA A 176 1.92 4.97 11.99
N ASN A 177 2.94 5.23 12.81
CA ASN A 177 3.87 6.36 12.68
C ASN A 177 3.17 7.72 12.79
N SER A 178 3.21 8.34 13.96
CA SER A 178 2.72 9.71 14.15
C SER A 178 3.77 10.61 14.81
N GLU A 179 3.84 11.86 14.36
CA GLU A 179 4.63 12.91 15.02
C GLU A 179 3.73 14.14 15.18
N TRP A 180 2.93 14.14 16.27
CA TRP A 180 1.84 15.10 16.47
C TRP A 180 2.29 16.56 16.45
N LYS A 181 3.48 16.85 16.99
CA LYS A 181 4.02 18.22 17.05
C LYS A 181 4.39 18.78 15.68
N LYS A 182 4.75 17.91 14.72
CA LYS A 182 5.25 18.32 13.41
C LYS A 182 4.19 18.14 12.32
N TYR A 183 3.77 16.91 12.09
CA TYR A 183 2.89 16.58 10.96
C TYR A 183 1.42 16.56 11.35
N ASN A 184 1.10 16.36 12.63
CA ASN A 184 -0.27 16.29 13.14
C ASN A 184 -1.18 15.32 12.35
N THR A 185 -0.62 14.18 11.95
CA THR A 185 -1.29 13.11 11.22
C THR A 185 -0.50 11.81 11.38
N TRP A 186 -1.14 10.69 11.06
CA TRP A 186 -0.48 9.43 10.75
C TRP A 186 0.29 9.50 9.43
N LEU A 187 1.44 8.83 9.38
CA LEU A 187 2.39 8.81 8.27
C LEU A 187 2.31 7.53 7.44
N ALA A 188 1.70 6.46 7.97
CA ALA A 188 1.63 5.18 7.29
C ALA A 188 0.42 4.31 7.70
N VAL A 189 0.13 3.29 6.89
CA VAL A 189 -0.64 2.11 7.28
C VAL A 189 0.30 1.05 7.86
N TYR A 190 -0.10 0.40 8.96
CA TYR A 190 0.81 -0.52 9.65
C TYR A 190 1.23 -1.71 8.78
N PHE A 191 0.30 -2.32 8.06
CA PHE A 191 0.61 -3.37 7.08
C PHE A 191 1.60 -2.90 6.01
N ALA A 192 1.50 -1.65 5.55
CA ALA A 192 2.43 -1.11 4.56
C ALA A 192 3.85 -1.03 5.14
N VAL A 193 3.97 -0.49 6.36
CA VAL A 193 5.25 -0.42 7.08
C VAL A 193 5.92 -1.79 7.16
N THR A 194 5.17 -2.85 7.49
CA THR A 194 5.79 -4.15 7.75
C THR A 194 6.36 -4.80 6.50
N TRP A 195 5.65 -4.78 5.37
CA TRP A 195 6.21 -5.34 4.13
C TRP A 195 7.28 -4.42 3.51
N LEU A 196 7.13 -3.10 3.61
CA LEU A 196 8.12 -2.15 3.08
C LEU A 196 9.45 -2.25 3.82
N GLU A 197 9.44 -2.23 5.16
CA GLU A 197 10.67 -2.34 5.97
C GLU A 197 11.33 -3.72 5.82
N ASN A 198 10.55 -4.78 5.63
CA ASN A 198 11.09 -6.08 5.26
C ASN A 198 11.79 -6.01 3.91
N SER A 199 11.15 -5.43 2.89
CA SER A 199 11.76 -5.28 1.57
C SER A 199 13.01 -4.39 1.57
N GLU A 200 13.12 -3.42 2.49
CA GLU A 200 14.33 -2.59 2.66
C GLU A 200 15.50 -3.36 3.30
N THR A 201 15.25 -4.45 4.03
CA THR A 201 16.26 -5.09 4.90
C THR A 201 16.59 -6.54 4.51
N ALA A 202 15.65 -7.26 3.91
CA ALA A 202 15.82 -8.64 3.49
C ALA A 202 16.62 -8.75 2.18
N ASP A 203 17.26 -9.92 1.96
CA ASP A 203 17.80 -10.27 0.64
C ASP A 203 16.66 -10.85 -0.21
N LEU A 204 16.00 -10.00 -1.01
CA LEU A 204 14.81 -10.37 -1.80
C LEU A 204 15.06 -11.50 -2.80
N THR A 205 16.34 -11.75 -3.14
CA THR A 205 16.75 -12.86 -4.02
C THR A 205 16.74 -14.22 -3.33
N LYS A 206 16.58 -14.23 -2.00
CA LYS A 206 16.53 -15.43 -1.15
C LYS A 206 15.22 -15.54 -0.38
N GLU A 207 14.59 -14.42 -0.07
CA GLU A 207 13.30 -14.40 0.60
C GLU A 207 12.20 -14.85 -0.37
N SER A 208 11.47 -15.91 0.01
CA SER A 208 10.26 -16.31 -0.71
C SER A 208 9.10 -15.37 -0.39
N VAL A 209 8.13 -15.27 -1.29
CA VAL A 209 6.91 -14.49 -1.03
C VAL A 209 6.18 -15.02 0.22
N GLU A 210 6.20 -16.34 0.44
CA GLU A 210 5.69 -16.97 1.67
C GLU A 210 6.44 -16.50 2.93
N THR A 211 7.78 -16.42 2.87
CA THR A 211 8.59 -15.94 3.99
C THR A 211 8.27 -14.49 4.35
N GLN A 212 8.10 -13.63 3.34
CA GLN A 212 7.66 -12.25 3.55
C GLN A 212 6.25 -12.19 4.15
N PHE A 213 5.31 -13.03 3.69
CA PHE A 213 3.96 -13.10 4.28
C PHE A 213 3.99 -13.52 5.76
N GLN A 214 4.78 -14.54 6.12
CA GLN A 214 4.92 -14.94 7.53
C GLN A 214 5.55 -13.82 8.36
N TYR A 215 6.56 -13.12 7.83
CA TYR A 215 7.13 -11.94 8.50
C TYR A 215 6.07 -10.86 8.76
N ILE A 216 5.25 -10.53 7.76
CA ILE A 216 4.16 -9.56 7.89
C ILE A 216 3.17 -10.01 8.98
N LYS A 217 2.75 -11.28 8.95
CA LYS A 217 1.79 -11.86 9.90
C LYS A 217 2.30 -11.83 11.34
N GLU A 218 3.58 -12.11 11.56
CA GLU A 218 4.21 -12.08 12.88
C GLU A 218 4.39 -10.64 13.37
N ARG A 219 4.89 -9.75 12.51
CA ARG A 219 5.16 -8.35 12.86
C ARG A 219 3.90 -7.52 13.04
N ASN A 220 2.78 -7.88 12.40
CA ASN A 220 1.52 -7.16 12.54
C ASN A 220 0.84 -7.30 13.93
N ASN A 221 1.52 -7.87 14.92
CA ASN A 221 1.12 -7.88 16.33
C ASN A 221 1.93 -6.84 17.11
N PHE A 222 1.27 -5.98 17.87
CA PHE A 222 1.91 -4.85 18.56
C PHE A 222 1.26 -4.58 19.91
N THR A 223 2.01 -3.94 20.81
CA THR A 223 1.48 -3.51 22.11
C THR A 223 1.23 -2.01 22.10
N MET A 224 0.04 -1.61 22.51
CA MET A 224 -0.34 -0.21 22.71
C MET A 224 -1.01 -0.10 24.07
N ASP A 225 -0.60 0.89 24.88
CA ASP A 225 -1.16 1.14 26.22
C ASP A 225 -1.16 -0.08 27.16
N GLY A 226 -0.18 -0.98 26.99
CA GLY A 226 -0.05 -2.21 27.78
C GLY A 226 -0.92 -3.37 27.30
N GLU A 227 -1.71 -3.18 26.24
CA GLU A 227 -2.55 -4.22 25.64
C GLU A 227 -1.98 -4.72 24.32
N LEU A 228 -2.09 -6.03 24.10
CA LEU A 228 -1.69 -6.66 22.86
C LEU A 228 -2.81 -6.49 21.82
N HIS A 229 -2.45 -5.98 20.66
CA HIS A 229 -3.32 -5.85 19.51
C HIS A 229 -2.78 -6.68 18.35
N TRP A 230 -3.70 -7.14 17.52
CA TRP A 230 -3.41 -7.97 16.35
C TRP A 230 -4.03 -7.31 15.12
N GLN A 231 -3.29 -7.37 14.02
CA GLN A 231 -3.83 -7.11 12.69
C GLN A 231 -3.62 -8.37 11.84
N HIS A 232 -4.71 -9.04 11.47
CA HIS A 232 -4.64 -10.38 10.87
C HIS A 232 -4.50 -10.29 9.35
N ALA A 233 -3.26 -10.19 8.87
CA ALA A 233 -2.99 -10.35 7.45
C ALA A 233 -3.48 -11.73 6.96
N GLN A 234 -4.07 -11.80 5.77
CA GLN A 234 -4.57 -13.04 5.16
C GLN A 234 -4.02 -13.20 3.75
N GLU A 235 -4.04 -14.44 3.26
CA GLU A 235 -3.64 -14.79 1.90
C GLU A 235 -4.77 -15.51 1.14
N TYR A 236 -4.83 -15.32 -0.17
CA TYR A 236 -5.88 -15.83 -1.05
C TYR A 236 -5.34 -16.20 -2.43
N GLY A 237 -6.13 -16.99 -3.17
CA GLY A 237 -5.81 -17.37 -4.55
C GLY A 237 -4.87 -18.56 -4.64
N ASP A 238 -3.94 -18.51 -5.59
CA ASP A 238 -2.95 -19.57 -5.83
C ASP A 238 -1.77 -19.46 -4.86
N LEU A 239 -1.89 -20.14 -3.71
CA LEU A 239 -0.84 -20.18 -2.67
C LEU A 239 0.45 -20.88 -3.14
N THR A 240 0.43 -21.59 -4.27
CA THR A 240 1.65 -22.22 -4.80
C THR A 240 2.64 -21.18 -5.32
N ILE A 241 2.17 -19.99 -5.68
CA ILE A 241 3.01 -18.85 -6.06
C ILE A 241 3.87 -18.41 -4.88
N ALA A 242 3.28 -18.25 -3.69
CA ALA A 242 3.97 -17.78 -2.49
C ALA A 242 5.18 -18.65 -2.14
N ASN A 243 5.01 -19.97 -2.30
CA ASN A 243 6.01 -20.97 -1.96
C ASN A 243 7.13 -21.13 -3.00
N LYS A 244 6.89 -20.75 -4.26
CA LYS A 244 7.82 -21.01 -5.37
C LYS A 244 8.60 -19.79 -5.83
N ALA A 245 8.05 -18.59 -5.61
CA ALA A 245 8.64 -17.36 -6.12
C ALA A 245 9.36 -16.60 -5.00
N HIS A 246 10.50 -16.01 -5.36
CA HIS A 246 11.19 -15.04 -4.51
C HIS A 246 10.55 -13.66 -4.63
N VAL A 247 10.67 -12.85 -3.58
CA VAL A 247 10.15 -11.46 -3.59
C VAL A 247 10.80 -10.66 -4.72
N SER A 248 12.07 -10.92 -5.03
CA SER A 248 12.79 -10.24 -6.12
C SER A 248 12.16 -10.44 -7.50
N GLU A 249 11.42 -11.51 -7.72
CA GLU A 249 10.74 -11.76 -8.99
C GLU A 249 9.60 -10.76 -9.27
N TYR A 250 9.12 -10.07 -8.23
CA TYR A 250 8.04 -9.08 -8.29
C TYR A 250 8.53 -7.67 -7.96
N MET A 251 9.52 -7.54 -7.07
CA MET A 251 9.99 -6.26 -6.55
C MET A 251 11.36 -5.83 -7.09
N GLY A 252 12.06 -6.71 -7.83
CA GLY A 252 13.40 -6.47 -8.36
C GLY A 252 14.51 -7.19 -7.59
N ASP A 253 15.63 -7.44 -8.25
CA ASP A 253 16.74 -8.28 -7.75
C ASP A 253 18.00 -7.50 -7.39
N LYS A 254 18.00 -6.18 -7.61
CA LYS A 254 19.16 -5.34 -7.29
C LYS A 254 19.34 -5.27 -5.78
N LYS A 255 20.54 -5.63 -5.32
CA LYS A 255 20.93 -5.46 -3.92
C LYS A 255 21.17 -4.00 -3.62
N VAL A 256 20.41 -3.47 -2.66
CA VAL A 256 20.51 -2.09 -2.18
C VAL A 256 20.74 -2.11 -0.69
N GLN A 257 21.54 -1.17 -0.20
CA GLN A 257 21.63 -0.85 1.22
C GLN A 257 20.76 0.38 1.44
N PHE A 258 19.68 0.23 2.18
CA PHE A 258 18.86 1.36 2.62
C PHE A 258 19.47 1.93 3.89
N ASP A 259 19.59 3.27 3.98
CA ASP A 259 20.18 3.97 5.13
C ASP A 259 19.25 3.98 6.38
N ALA A 260 18.35 3.02 6.48
CA ALA A 260 17.30 2.97 7.47
C ALA A 260 17.73 2.14 8.69
N ALA A 261 17.99 2.79 9.81
CA ALA A 261 17.83 2.09 11.09
C ALA A 261 16.36 1.62 11.16
N THR A 262 16.11 0.33 11.39
CA THR A 262 14.77 -0.19 11.67
C THR A 262 14.26 0.46 12.95
N VAL A 263 13.51 1.56 12.82
CA VAL A 263 12.81 2.19 13.93
C VAL A 263 11.51 1.42 14.09
N ALA A 264 11.27 0.86 15.28
CA ALA A 264 9.99 0.22 15.55
C ALA A 264 8.86 1.23 15.27
N PRO A 265 7.83 0.85 14.48
CA PRO A 265 6.72 1.76 14.22
C PRO A 265 6.10 2.25 15.53
N THR A 266 5.82 3.55 15.58
CA THR A 266 5.38 4.22 16.81
C THR A 266 4.04 4.90 16.64
N GLY A 267 3.20 4.79 17.66
CA GLY A 267 1.84 5.33 17.66
C GLY A 267 0.96 4.49 16.74
N PHE A 268 -0.19 4.08 17.26
CA PHE A 268 -1.15 3.28 16.53
C PHE A 268 -2.56 3.85 16.70
N SER A 269 -3.39 3.63 15.69
CA SER A 269 -4.81 3.94 15.75
C SER A 269 -5.54 3.07 14.75
N LEU A 270 -6.75 2.64 15.11
CA LEU A 270 -7.69 2.11 14.13
C LEU A 270 -7.87 3.14 13.01
N SER A 271 -7.89 2.66 11.76
CA SER A 271 -7.98 3.54 10.60
C SER A 271 -9.28 4.36 10.57
N ARG A 272 -10.37 3.82 11.13
CA ARG A 272 -11.64 4.55 11.28
C ARG A 272 -11.57 5.64 12.35
N ASP A 273 -10.73 5.46 13.36
CA ASP A 273 -10.55 6.44 14.44
C ASP A 273 -9.45 7.47 14.14
N ALA A 274 -8.70 7.29 13.05
CA ALA A 274 -7.56 8.14 12.72
C ALA A 274 -7.94 9.63 12.65
N ALA A 275 -9.08 9.97 12.05
CA ALA A 275 -9.55 11.35 11.91
C ALA A 275 -9.98 11.96 13.26
N ILE A 276 -10.73 11.21 14.07
CA ILE A 276 -11.15 11.69 15.40
C ILE A 276 -9.96 11.83 16.34
N ASN A 277 -8.96 10.94 16.24
CA ASN A 277 -7.73 11.03 17.02
C ASN A 277 -6.86 12.24 16.64
N ILE A 278 -6.83 12.62 15.35
CA ILE A 278 -6.19 13.89 14.93
C ILE A 278 -6.88 15.08 15.62
N VAL A 279 -8.22 15.15 15.59
CA VAL A 279 -8.97 16.26 16.20
C VAL A 279 -8.75 16.29 17.72
N ARG A 280 -8.78 15.14 18.40
CA ARG A 280 -8.48 15.06 19.85
C ARG A 280 -7.10 15.61 20.18
N LYS A 281 -6.08 15.22 19.42
CA LYS A 281 -4.70 15.70 19.61
C LYS A 281 -4.55 17.20 19.35
N GLN A 282 -5.29 17.73 18.38
CA GLN A 282 -5.35 19.18 18.14
C GLN A 282 -5.93 19.92 19.35
N ILE A 283 -7.01 19.42 19.95
CA ILE A 283 -7.62 20.03 21.14
C ILE A 283 -6.65 20.00 22.33
N GLU A 284 -6.05 18.85 22.62
CA GLU A 284 -5.07 18.69 23.71
C GLU A 284 -3.89 19.67 23.59
N THR A 285 -3.38 19.87 22.36
CA THR A 285 -2.25 20.77 22.12
C THR A 285 -2.62 22.25 22.17
N THR A 286 -3.89 22.62 21.91
CA THR A 286 -4.37 24.00 22.08
C THR A 286 -4.60 24.38 23.54
N ASP A 287 -5.07 23.45 24.36
CA ASP A 287 -5.30 23.70 25.80
C ASP A 287 -3.97 23.90 26.55
N ASP A 288 -2.93 23.16 26.14
CA ASP A 288 -1.55 23.32 26.63
C ASP A 288 -0.95 24.71 26.32
N PHE A 289 -1.38 25.35 25.23
CA PHE A 289 -0.93 26.70 24.86
C PHE A 289 -1.62 27.77 25.73
N ALA A 290 -2.91 27.60 26.02
CA ALA A 290 -3.65 28.50 26.90
C ALA A 290 -3.14 28.41 28.36
N ALA A 291 -2.76 27.22 28.83
CA ALA A 291 -2.22 27.02 30.17
C ALA A 291 -0.79 27.58 30.35
N LYS A 292 0.00 27.69 29.29
CA LYS A 292 1.37 28.25 29.33
C LYS A 292 1.44 29.78 29.19
N GLN A 293 0.31 30.44 28.97
CA GLN A 293 0.22 31.91 28.93
C GLN A 293 -0.34 32.54 30.22
N GLN A 294 -0.54 31.73 31.27
CA GLN A 294 -0.85 32.16 32.63
C GLN A 294 0.37 32.01 33.53
#